data_AF-A0A9E5QRG3-F1
#
_entry.id   AF-A0A9E5QRG3-F1
#
_cell.length_a   1.000
_cell.length_b   1.000
_cell.length_c   1.000
_cell.angle_alpha   90.00
_cell.angle_beta   90.00
_cell.angle_gamma   90.00
#
_symmetry.space_group_name_H-M   'P 1'
#
loop_
_entity.id
_entity.type
_entity.pdbx_description
1 polymer ?
#
loop_
_entity_poly.entity_id
_entity_poly.type
_entity_poly.pdbx_seq_one_letter_code
_entity_poly.pdbx_strand_id
1 'polypeptide(L)'
;MVTTQTRLTYQADYLELPILIMGKFTIGKVKLLAGLGPYIGFALAGSSQHNISSNALDINTEIRRKTQTSFTRIINWEEFDEFDENGFPLQDALSDESWYLKRLDAGLTLSTGLQVGAFQMGILWTKGIRNISGYQKFKEQFNFPSFLRYSDNPKITNSAFSLSLAYIFGLNDYE
;
A
#
# COMPACT_ATOMS: atom_id res chain seq x y z
N MET A 1 -14.49 30.60 15.51
CA MET A 1 -13.40 29.59 15.49
C MET A 1 -13.55 28.78 14.21
N VAL A 2 -12.50 28.65 13.41
CA VAL A 2 -12.52 27.85 12.16
C VAL A 2 -11.81 26.54 12.44
N THR A 3 -12.42 25.42 12.06
CA THR A 3 -11.80 24.09 12.15
C THR A 3 -11.62 23.55 10.74
N THR A 4 -10.37 23.38 10.32
CA THR A 4 -10.01 22.74 9.06
C THR A 4 -9.61 21.30 9.33
N GLN A 5 -10.24 20.36 8.63
CA GLN A 5 -9.88 18.95 8.61
C GLN A 5 -9.34 18.62 7.22
N THR A 6 -8.09 18.15 7.18
CA THR A 6 -7.46 17.67 5.95
C THR A 6 -7.42 16.15 6.00
N ARG A 7 -8.06 15.49 5.04
CA ARG A 7 -7.99 14.04 4.85
C ARG A 7 -7.20 13.75 3.59
N LEU A 8 -6.19 12.92 3.76
CA LEU A 8 -5.24 12.53 2.73
C LEU A 8 -5.35 11.02 2.54
N THR A 9 -5.67 10.60 1.32
CA THR A 9 -5.86 9.18 1.00
C THR A 9 -4.88 8.79 -0.09
N TYR A 10 -4.10 7.76 0.18
CA TYR A 10 -3.09 7.23 -0.75
C TYR A 10 -3.47 5.83 -1.19
N GLN A 11 -3.38 5.59 -2.49
CA GLN A 11 -3.47 4.27 -3.09
C GLN A 11 -2.19 4.05 -3.87
N ALA A 12 -1.55 2.89 -3.69
CA ALA A 12 -0.35 2.53 -4.42
C ALA A 12 -0.53 1.12 -4.95
N ASP A 13 -0.20 0.93 -6.23
CA ASP A 13 -0.19 -0.35 -6.89
C ASP A 13 1.19 -0.97 -6.72
N TYR A 14 1.24 -2.20 -6.23
CA TYR A 14 2.49 -2.92 -5.97
C TYR A 14 2.60 -4.17 -6.85
N LEU A 15 3.80 -4.38 -7.40
CA LEU A 15 4.23 -5.68 -7.87
C LEU A 15 4.74 -6.48 -6.68
N GLU A 16 4.03 -7.53 -6.30
CA GLU A 16 4.44 -8.42 -5.21
C GLU A 16 5.09 -9.69 -5.77
N LEU A 17 6.31 -9.98 -5.31
CA LEU A 17 7.05 -11.20 -5.63
C LEU A 17 7.17 -12.07 -4.37
N PRO A 18 6.28 -13.06 -4.19
CA PRO A 18 6.34 -13.98 -3.06
C PRO A 18 7.42 -15.05 -3.30
N ILE A 19 8.27 -15.27 -2.31
CA ILE A 19 9.26 -16.35 -2.29
C ILE A 19 8.73 -17.42 -1.32
N LEU A 20 7.99 -18.39 -1.85
CA LEU A 20 7.30 -19.39 -1.03
C LEU A 20 8.07 -20.70 -0.93
N ILE A 21 8.24 -21.18 0.30
CA ILE A 21 8.55 -22.59 0.56
C ILE A 21 7.22 -23.31 0.69
N MET A 22 6.98 -24.29 -0.19
CA MET A 22 5.72 -25.05 -0.24
C MET A 22 5.93 -26.51 0.17
N GLY A 23 5.15 -26.97 1.14
CA GLY A 23 4.97 -28.38 1.48
C GLY A 23 3.73 -28.94 0.79
N LYS A 24 3.81 -30.21 0.39
CA LYS A 24 2.72 -30.96 -0.25
C LYS A 24 2.49 -32.27 0.51
N PHE A 25 1.24 -32.49 0.92
CA PHE A 25 0.83 -33.68 1.66
C PHE A 25 -0.29 -34.39 0.90
N THR A 26 -0.05 -35.63 0.50
CA THR A 26 -1.05 -36.44 -0.20
C THR A 26 -1.91 -37.20 0.82
N ILE A 27 -3.23 -37.03 0.76
CA ILE A 27 -4.24 -37.69 1.59
C ILE A 27 -5.27 -38.32 0.65
N GLY A 28 -5.03 -39.58 0.28
CA GLY A 28 -5.82 -40.27 -0.74
C GLY A 28 -5.69 -39.57 -2.10
N LYS A 29 -6.82 -39.19 -2.72
CA LYS A 29 -6.85 -38.47 -4.01
C LYS A 29 -6.69 -36.95 -3.88
N VAL A 30 -6.56 -36.45 -2.66
CA VAL A 30 -6.44 -35.02 -2.38
C VAL A 30 -5.01 -34.71 -1.97
N LYS A 31 -4.47 -33.62 -2.49
CA LYS A 31 -3.13 -33.09 -2.15
C LYS A 31 -3.33 -31.77 -1.40
N LEU A 32 -2.99 -31.75 -0.12
CA LEU A 32 -2.94 -30.53 0.69
C LEU A 32 -1.64 -29.78 0.38
N LEU A 33 -1.77 -28.50 0.06
CA LEU A 33 -0.66 -27.59 -0.19
C LEU A 33 -0.60 -26.59 0.95
N ALA A 34 0.56 -26.38 1.54
CA ALA A 34 0.78 -25.34 2.53
C ALA A 34 2.10 -24.65 2.22
N GLY A 35 2.14 -23.33 2.30
CA GLY A 35 3.35 -22.58 2.02
C GLY A 35 3.48 -21.34 2.87
N LEU A 36 4.72 -20.98 3.17
CA LEU A 36 5.05 -19.74 3.84
C LEU A 36 6.34 -19.18 3.26
N GLY A 37 6.51 -17.86 3.36
CA GLY A 37 7.77 -17.23 3.01
C GLY A 37 7.69 -15.72 2.94
N PRO A 38 8.81 -15.03 2.76
CA PRO A 38 8.81 -13.59 2.59
C PRO A 38 8.22 -13.19 1.24
N TYR A 39 7.72 -11.96 1.14
CA TYR A 39 7.51 -11.29 -0.14
C TYR A 39 8.30 -9.98 -0.20
N ILE A 40 8.65 -9.59 -1.41
CA ILE A 40 9.18 -8.27 -1.73
C ILE A 40 8.15 -7.58 -2.62
N GLY A 41 7.72 -6.39 -2.21
CA GLY A 41 6.79 -5.55 -2.96
C GLY A 41 7.52 -4.36 -3.57
N PHE A 42 7.22 -4.03 -4.81
CA PHE A 42 7.72 -2.83 -5.48
C PHE A 42 6.56 -1.98 -5.99
N ALA A 43 6.47 -0.72 -5.56
CA ALA A 43 5.42 0.20 -6.00
C ALA A 43 5.58 0.53 -7.50
N LEU A 44 4.54 0.27 -8.29
CA LEU A 44 4.49 0.48 -9.73
C LEU A 44 3.73 1.73 -10.16
N ALA A 45 2.69 2.12 -9.41
CA ALA A 45 1.85 3.29 -9.66
C ALA A 45 1.23 3.79 -8.34
N GLY A 46 0.70 5.01 -8.32
CA GLY A 46 -0.01 5.52 -7.15
C GLY A 46 -0.91 6.70 -7.44
N SER A 47 -1.93 6.89 -6.60
CA SER A 47 -2.77 8.08 -6.62
C SER A 47 -2.93 8.67 -5.22
N SER A 48 -3.06 10.00 -5.16
CA SER A 48 -3.41 10.72 -3.94
C SER A 48 -4.67 11.52 -4.13
N GLN A 49 -5.53 11.43 -3.12
CA GLN A 49 -6.71 12.27 -2.97
C GLN A 49 -6.54 13.17 -1.75
N HIS A 50 -6.55 14.47 -2.01
CA HIS A 50 -6.51 15.52 -1.01
C HIS A 50 -7.92 16.07 -0.81
N ASN A 51 -8.52 15.76 0.34
CA ASN A 51 -9.83 16.25 0.73
C ASN A 51 -9.67 17.28 1.85
N ILE A 52 -9.97 18.54 1.56
CA ILE A 52 -9.92 19.63 2.53
C ILE A 52 -11.36 19.98 2.92
N SER A 53 -11.68 19.84 4.20
CA SER A 53 -12.99 20.16 4.77
C SER A 53 -12.83 21.29 5.78
N SER A 54 -13.45 22.43 5.50
CA SER A 54 -13.38 23.61 6.36
C SER A 54 -14.75 23.88 6.98
N ASN A 55 -14.78 23.92 8.31
CA ASN A 55 -15.96 24.34 9.07
C ASN A 55 -15.69 25.74 9.65
N ALA A 56 -16.40 26.74 9.14
CA ALA A 56 -16.38 28.07 9.72
C ALA A 56 -17.59 28.26 10.64
N LEU A 57 -17.34 28.56 11.92
CA LEU A 57 -18.39 28.98 12.86
C LEU A 57 -18.43 30.52 12.85
N ASP A 58 -19.49 31.07 12.26
CA ASP A 58 -19.81 32.49 12.38
C ASP A 58 -20.57 32.73 13.69
N ILE A 59 -19.96 33.53 14.58
CA ILE A 59 -20.41 33.74 15.96
C ILE A 59 -21.68 34.61 16.00
N ASN A 60 -21.95 35.38 14.94
CA ASN A 60 -23.05 36.34 14.91
C ASN A 60 -24.35 35.81 14.29
N THR A 61 -24.33 34.66 13.61
CA THR A 61 -25.51 34.20 12.86
C THR A 61 -25.93 32.76 13.13
N GLU A 62 -25.19 31.98 13.93
CA GLU A 62 -25.45 30.54 14.14
C GLU A 62 -25.53 29.72 12.83
N ILE A 63 -25.16 30.30 11.68
CA ILE A 63 -25.15 29.62 10.39
C ILE A 63 -23.82 28.85 10.27
N ARG A 64 -23.90 27.52 10.31
CA ARG A 64 -22.76 26.64 10.03
C ARG A 64 -22.61 26.45 8.52
N ARG A 65 -21.61 27.09 7.90
CA ARG A 65 -21.22 26.80 6.52
C ARG A 65 -20.15 25.71 6.50
N LYS A 66 -20.42 24.63 5.78
CA LYS A 66 -19.45 23.57 5.48
C LYS A 66 -18.99 23.73 4.04
N THR A 67 -17.70 23.89 3.82
CA THR A 67 -17.12 23.88 2.48
C THR A 67 -16.19 22.67 2.37
N GLN A 68 -16.46 21.81 1.39
CA GLN A 68 -15.66 20.62 1.10
C GLN A 68 -15.11 20.75 -0.32
N THR A 69 -13.78 20.70 -0.44
CA THR A 69 -13.09 20.71 -1.74
C THR A 69 -12.25 19.44 -1.85
N SER A 70 -12.37 18.74 -2.98
CA SER A 70 -11.69 17.47 -3.25
C SER A 70 -10.81 17.62 -4.49
N PHE A 71 -9.53 17.28 -4.36
CA PHE A 71 -8.57 17.24 -5.46
C PHE A 71 -8.00 15.82 -5.59
N THR A 72 -7.91 15.31 -6.81
CA THR A 72 -7.28 14.02 -7.12
C THR A 72 -6.11 14.27 -8.04
N ARG A 73 -4.91 13.82 -7.64
CA ARG A 73 -3.72 13.80 -8.49
C ARG A 73 -3.31 12.35 -8.70
N ILE A 74 -3.27 11.93 -9.96
CA ILE A 74 -2.65 10.66 -10.36
C ILE A 74 -1.15 10.92 -10.43
N ILE A 75 -0.35 10.04 -9.84
CA ILE A 75 1.10 10.16 -9.86
C ILE A 75 1.65 8.97 -10.62
N ASN A 76 2.21 9.22 -11.80
CA ASN A 76 2.97 8.22 -12.55
C ASN A 76 4.41 8.24 -12.06
N TRP A 77 5.01 7.07 -11.81
CA TRP A 77 6.38 7.06 -11.27
C TRP A 77 7.44 7.48 -12.28
N GLU A 78 7.14 7.35 -13.57
CA GLU A 78 8.01 7.77 -14.68
C GLU A 78 8.23 9.31 -14.68
N GLU A 79 7.35 10.08 -14.05
CA GLU A 79 7.53 11.54 -13.88
C GLU A 79 8.62 11.90 -12.86
N PHE A 80 9.18 10.92 -12.12
CA PHE A 80 10.25 11.15 -11.14
C PHE A 80 11.67 10.87 -11.65
N ASP A 81 11.83 10.49 -12.92
CA ASP A 81 13.14 10.10 -13.45
C ASP A 81 13.93 11.27 -14.05
N GLU A 82 13.54 12.52 -13.76
CA GLU A 82 14.35 13.70 -14.06
C GLU A 82 15.51 13.84 -13.04
N PHE A 83 16.61 13.16 -13.35
CA PHE A 83 17.90 13.32 -12.70
C PHE A 83 18.70 14.42 -13.42
N ASP A 84 19.42 15.24 -12.65
CA ASP A 84 20.40 16.17 -13.18
C ASP A 84 21.58 15.44 -13.85
N GLU A 85 22.44 16.20 -14.51
CA GLU A 85 23.62 15.70 -15.22
C GLU A 85 24.62 14.93 -14.32
N ASN A 86 24.48 15.05 -13.01
CA ASN A 86 25.32 14.39 -12.01
C ASN A 86 24.63 13.15 -11.40
N GLY A 87 23.45 12.76 -11.91
CA GLY A 87 22.68 11.63 -11.43
C GLY A 87 21.98 11.88 -10.10
N PHE A 88 21.85 13.14 -9.67
CA PHE A 88 21.05 13.52 -8.51
C PHE A 88 19.65 13.93 -8.98
N PRO A 89 18.57 13.54 -8.29
CA PRO A 89 17.23 13.99 -8.65
C PRO A 89 17.19 15.53 -8.63
N LEU A 90 16.67 16.15 -9.70
CA LEU A 90 16.60 17.61 -9.82
C LEU A 90 15.92 18.23 -8.58
N GLN A 91 16.48 19.32 -8.08
CA GLN A 91 16.09 19.92 -6.79
C GLN A 91 14.62 20.41 -6.77
N ASP A 92 14.01 20.62 -7.94
CA ASP A 92 12.58 20.94 -8.08
C ASP A 92 11.67 19.70 -7.96
N ALA A 93 12.21 18.49 -8.12
CA ALA A 93 11.56 17.22 -7.71
C ALA A 93 11.69 16.96 -6.20
N LEU A 94 12.47 17.78 -5.48
CA LEU A 94 12.66 17.73 -4.04
C LEU A 94 12.00 18.92 -3.29
N SER A 95 11.59 19.98 -3.99
CA SER A 95 10.97 21.17 -3.38
C SER A 95 9.44 21.14 -3.37
N ASP A 96 8.81 20.16 -4.01
CA ASP A 96 7.37 19.94 -3.90
C ASP A 96 7.12 18.70 -3.02
N GLU A 97 6.38 18.92 -1.93
CA GLU A 97 6.21 18.04 -0.78
C GLU A 97 5.48 16.71 -1.05
N SER A 98 5.94 15.87 -1.99
CA SER A 98 5.27 14.61 -2.32
C SER A 98 5.64 13.47 -1.37
N TRP A 99 5.26 13.60 -0.08
CA TRP A 99 4.76 12.50 0.78
C TRP A 99 5.19 11.05 0.46
N TYR A 100 6.49 10.76 0.40
CA TYR A 100 6.99 9.51 -0.16
C TYR A 100 6.56 8.25 0.62
N LEU A 101 5.62 7.49 0.04
CA LEU A 101 5.51 6.06 0.31
C LEU A 101 6.80 5.41 -0.18
N LYS A 102 7.37 4.50 0.62
CA LYS A 102 8.57 3.76 0.18
C LYS A 102 8.21 2.88 -1.02
N ARG A 103 9.03 2.95 -2.08
CA ARG A 103 8.89 2.08 -3.27
C ARG A 103 9.03 0.60 -2.91
N LEU A 104 9.91 0.28 -1.95
CA LEU A 104 10.16 -1.09 -1.51
C LEU A 104 9.39 -1.44 -0.23
N ASP A 105 8.48 -2.40 -0.36
CA ASP A 105 7.79 -3.07 0.74
C ASP A 105 8.35 -4.49 0.95
N ALA A 106 8.21 -5.01 2.16
CA ALA A 106 8.55 -6.38 2.48
C ALA A 106 7.62 -6.91 3.56
N GLY A 107 7.27 -8.18 3.44
CA GLY A 107 6.42 -8.83 4.43
C GLY A 107 6.46 -10.33 4.36
N LEU A 108 5.41 -10.93 4.91
CA LEU A 108 5.24 -12.38 5.01
C LEU A 108 4.02 -12.81 4.22
N THR A 109 4.13 -13.94 3.56
CA THR A 109 3.06 -14.61 2.84
C THR A 109 2.80 -15.97 3.48
N LEU A 110 1.54 -16.27 3.70
CA LEU A 110 1.03 -17.58 4.07
C LEU A 110 0.07 -18.06 2.99
N SER A 111 0.17 -19.33 2.60
CA SER A 111 -0.70 -19.95 1.61
C SER A 111 -1.14 -21.33 2.08
N THR A 112 -2.36 -21.69 1.76
CA THR A 112 -2.88 -23.04 1.93
C THR A 112 -3.81 -23.38 0.77
N GLY A 113 -3.92 -24.64 0.40
CA GLY A 113 -4.72 -25.05 -0.74
C GLY A 113 -4.95 -26.54 -0.82
N LEU A 114 -5.90 -26.92 -1.66
CA LEU A 114 -6.24 -28.30 -1.97
C LEU A 114 -6.09 -28.51 -3.46
N GLN A 115 -5.51 -29.64 -3.84
CA GLN A 115 -5.45 -30.11 -5.21
C GLN A 115 -6.19 -31.45 -5.32
N VAL A 116 -7.12 -31.55 -6.26
CA VAL A 116 -7.89 -32.77 -6.57
C VAL A 116 -7.77 -33.03 -8.06
N GLY A 117 -6.96 -34.03 -8.43
CA GLY A 117 -6.58 -34.29 -9.83
C GLY A 117 -5.95 -33.04 -10.48
N ALA A 118 -6.55 -32.60 -11.59
CA ALA A 118 -6.13 -31.42 -12.32
C ALA A 118 -6.57 -30.08 -11.72
N PHE A 119 -7.48 -30.07 -10.74
CA PHE A 119 -7.96 -28.82 -10.13
C PHE A 119 -7.17 -28.49 -8.87
N GLN A 120 -6.85 -27.21 -8.70
CA GLN A 120 -6.23 -26.68 -7.49
C GLN A 120 -7.00 -25.45 -7.02
N MET A 121 -7.28 -25.41 -5.72
CA MET A 121 -7.89 -24.27 -5.04
C MET A 121 -6.95 -23.80 -3.94
N GLY A 122 -6.83 -22.50 -3.75
CA GLY A 122 -5.90 -21.94 -2.77
C GLY A 122 -6.41 -20.66 -2.13
N ILE A 123 -5.98 -20.45 -0.90
CA ILE A 123 -6.09 -19.20 -0.17
C ILE A 123 -4.67 -18.69 0.05
N LEU A 124 -4.46 -17.40 -0.19
CA LEU A 124 -3.21 -16.72 0.06
C LEU A 124 -3.46 -15.47 0.89
N TRP A 125 -2.66 -15.31 1.94
CA TRP A 125 -2.68 -14.16 2.83
C TRP A 125 -1.30 -13.53 2.88
N THR A 126 -1.20 -12.24 2.58
CA THR A 126 0.03 -11.46 2.70
C THR A 126 -0.12 -10.42 3.79
N LYS A 127 0.96 -10.17 4.51
CA LYS A 127 1.05 -9.12 5.53
C LYS A 127 2.38 -8.39 5.43
N GLY A 128 2.33 -7.11 5.12
CA GLY A 128 3.46 -6.20 5.17
C GLY A 128 3.98 -6.07 6.59
N ILE A 129 5.28 -6.30 6.75
CA ILE A 129 5.97 -6.15 8.04
C ILE A 129 6.59 -4.76 8.13
N ARG A 130 6.94 -4.16 6.99
CA ARG A 130 7.59 -2.86 6.94
C ARG A 130 6.56 -1.74 6.97
N ASN A 131 6.87 -0.68 7.73
CA ASN A 131 6.13 0.56 7.61
C ASN A 131 6.59 1.29 6.32
N ILE A 132 5.69 1.35 5.36
CA ILE A 132 5.88 2.04 4.08
C ILE A 132 5.69 3.56 4.21
N SER A 133 5.17 4.07 5.34
CA SER A 133 5.04 5.51 5.53
C SER A 133 6.41 6.18 5.71
N GLY A 134 6.67 7.21 4.90
CA GLY A 134 7.85 8.09 5.02
C GLY A 134 7.76 9.10 6.18
N TYR A 135 6.72 9.01 7.00
CA TYR A 135 6.28 10.08 7.92
C TYR A 135 7.33 10.53 8.94
N GLN A 136 8.23 9.64 9.39
CA GLN A 136 9.23 9.99 10.41
C GLN A 136 10.21 11.07 9.93
N LYS A 137 10.63 11.05 8.66
CA LYS A 137 11.55 12.06 8.12
C LYS A 137 10.91 13.44 7.99
N PHE A 138 9.60 13.48 7.76
CA PHE A 138 8.84 14.73 7.62
C PHE A 138 8.80 15.54 8.92
N LYS A 139 8.60 14.87 10.06
CA LYS A 139 8.54 15.53 11.37
C LYS A 139 9.88 16.17 11.78
N GLU A 140 11.00 15.62 11.31
CA GLU A 140 12.34 16.14 11.57
C GLU A 140 12.67 17.35 10.70
N GLN A 141 12.21 17.37 9.45
CA GLN A 141 12.54 18.42 8.49
C GLN A 141 11.71 19.71 8.69
N PHE A 142 10.46 19.57 9.13
CA PHE A 142 9.58 20.69 9.37
C PHE A 142 9.39 20.87 10.88
N ASN A 143 9.96 21.94 11.42
CA ASN A 143 9.88 22.30 12.83
C ASN A 143 8.46 22.84 13.15
N PHE A 144 7.47 21.94 13.10
CA PHE A 144 6.07 22.32 13.24
C PHE A 144 5.80 22.90 14.62
N PRO A 145 5.04 24.00 14.71
CA PRO A 145 4.66 24.56 15.98
C PRO A 145 3.78 23.58 16.76
N SER A 146 4.00 23.51 18.08
CA SER A 146 3.46 22.49 18.99
C SER A 146 1.93 22.42 19.09
N PHE A 147 1.21 23.40 18.54
CA PHE A 147 -0.26 23.39 18.51
C PHE A 147 -0.85 22.50 17.41
N LEU A 148 -0.05 22.09 16.41
CA LEU A 148 -0.47 21.11 15.40
C LEU A 148 -0.22 19.70 15.93
N ARG A 149 -1.22 19.14 16.61
CA ARG A 149 -1.20 17.73 17.06
C ARG A 149 -1.44 16.81 15.87
N TYR A 150 -0.37 16.34 15.25
CA TYR A 150 -0.45 15.20 14.35
C TYR A 150 -0.52 13.89 15.14
N SER A 151 -1.27 12.92 14.61
CA SER A 151 -1.30 11.56 15.17
C SER A 151 0.07 10.92 15.02
N ASP A 152 0.69 10.54 16.15
CA ASP A 152 2.03 9.98 16.16
C ASP A 152 2.06 8.64 15.40
N ASN A 153 2.75 8.64 14.24
CA ASN A 153 3.13 7.47 13.45
C ASN A 153 1.98 6.51 13.09
N PRO A 154 1.11 6.85 12.12
CA PRO A 154 0.23 5.85 11.54
C PRO A 154 1.09 4.71 10.95
N LYS A 155 1.04 3.54 11.59
CA LYS A 155 1.61 2.31 11.04
C LYS A 155 0.70 1.91 9.88
N ILE A 156 1.15 2.19 8.65
CA ILE A 156 0.49 1.70 7.45
C ILE A 156 1.11 0.34 7.16
N THR A 157 0.38 -0.72 7.50
CA THR A 157 0.73 -2.09 7.15
C THR A 157 -0.26 -2.58 6.11
N ASN A 158 0.24 -3.08 4.98
CA ASN A 158 -0.60 -3.69 3.97
C ASN A 158 -0.97 -5.12 4.38
N SER A 159 -2.19 -5.53 4.06
CA SER A 159 -2.60 -6.94 4.14
C SER A 159 -3.51 -7.25 2.98
N ALA A 160 -3.22 -8.32 2.24
CA ALA A 160 -4.09 -8.77 1.17
C ALA A 160 -4.49 -10.23 1.40
N PHE A 161 -5.69 -10.53 0.89
CA PHE A 161 -6.29 -11.84 0.91
C PHE A 161 -6.69 -12.19 -0.52
N SER A 162 -6.34 -13.38 -0.97
CA SER A 162 -6.65 -13.85 -2.31
C SER A 162 -7.19 -15.27 -2.28
N LEU A 163 -8.15 -15.52 -3.16
CA LEU A 163 -8.71 -16.84 -3.46
C LEU A 163 -8.33 -17.18 -4.90
N SER A 164 -7.79 -18.38 -5.11
CA SER A 164 -7.39 -18.84 -6.44
C SER A 164 -8.03 -20.18 -6.79
N LEU A 165 -8.34 -20.33 -8.08
CA LEU A 165 -8.76 -21.56 -8.72
C LEU A 165 -7.87 -21.76 -9.96
N ALA A 166 -7.29 -22.94 -10.09
CA ALA A 166 -6.40 -23.28 -11.19
C ALA A 166 -6.73 -24.66 -11.75
N TYR A 167 -6.50 -24.80 -13.06
CA TYR A 167 -6.53 -26.07 -13.77
C TYR A 167 -5.12 -26.38 -14.29
N ILE A 168 -4.61 -27.55 -13.95
CA ILE A 168 -3.26 -27.99 -14.27
C ILE A 168 -3.34 -28.89 -15.50
N PHE A 169 -2.91 -28.37 -16.64
CA PHE A 169 -2.80 -29.15 -17.88
C PHE A 169 -1.65 -30.16 -17.80
N GLY A 170 -1.82 -31.32 -18.43
CA GLY A 170 -0.74 -32.29 -18.60
C GLY A 170 -0.39 -33.08 -17.33
N LEU A 171 -1.27 -33.08 -16.32
CA LEU A 171 -1.29 -34.18 -15.36
C LEU A 171 -1.75 -35.43 -16.10
N ASN A 172 -0.79 -36.12 -16.73
CA ASN A 172 -0.98 -37.52 -16.98
C ASN A 172 -0.93 -38.16 -15.60
N ASP A 173 -2.11 -38.51 -15.08
CA ASP A 173 -2.26 -39.37 -13.91
C ASP A 173 -1.71 -40.76 -14.29
N TYR A 174 -0.38 -40.87 -14.41
CA TYR A 174 0.32 -42.16 -14.50
C TYR A 174 0.56 -42.64 -13.06
N GLU A 175 -0.52 -43.13 -12.43
CA GLU A 175 -0.48 -44.15 -11.38
C GLU A 175 -1.28 -45.37 -11.86
#